data_AF-A0AAU4I231-F1
#
_entry.id   AF-A0AAU4I231-F1
#
_cell.length_a   1.000
_cell.length_b   1.000
_cell.length_c   1.000
_cell.angle_alpha   90.00
_cell.angle_beta   90.00
_cell.angle_gamma   90.00
#
_symmetry.space_group_name_H-M   'P 1'
#
loop_
_entity.id
_entity.type
_entity.pdbx_description
1 polymer ?
#
loop_
_entity_poly.entity_id
_entity_poly.type
_entity_poly.pdbx_seq_one_letter_code
_entity_poly.pdbx_strand_id
1 'polypeptide(L)' 'MKNYPPQFKADAVGLYESRPEATIRSVAADLQQGFGKA' A
#
# COMPACT_ATOMS: atom_id res chain seq x y z
N MET A 1 5.22 -5.32 18.12
CA MET A 1 4.75 -4.30 17.15
C MET A 1 4.78 -4.94 15.76
N LYS A 2 3.69 -4.90 14.99
CA LYS A 2 3.72 -5.42 13.60
C LYS A 2 4.72 -4.60 12.79
N ASN A 3 5.84 -5.20 12.42
CA ASN A 3 6.86 -4.51 11.63
C ASN A 3 6.45 -4.61 10.16
N TYR A 4 5.80 -3.57 9.65
CA TYR A 4 5.56 -3.46 8.22
C TYR A 4 6.88 -3.09 7.54
N PRO A 5 7.29 -3.79 6.47
CA PRO A 5 8.51 -3.47 5.77
C PRO A 5 8.46 -2.03 5.26
N PRO A 6 9.59 -1.31 5.21
CA PRO A 6 9.64 0.08 4.77
C PRO A 6 9.08 0.28 3.36
N GLN A 7 9.20 -0.73 2.50
CA GLN A 7 8.66 -0.75 1.14
C GLN A 7 7.12 -0.69 1.12
N PHE A 8 6.45 -1.40 2.03
CA PHE A 8 4.99 -1.35 2.14
C PHE A 8 4.49 0.07 2.45
N LYS A 9 5.23 0.82 3.28
CA LYS A 9 4.90 2.22 3.57
C LYS A 9 5.13 3.11 2.35
N ALA A 10 6.23 2.91 1.63
CA ALA A 10 6.53 3.68 0.43
C ALA A 10 5.48 3.46 -0.69
N ASP A 11 5.09 2.21 -0.93
CA ASP A 11 4.06 1.89 -1.91
C ASP A 11 2.69 2.41 -1.48
N ALA A 12 2.36 2.37 -0.18
CA ALA A 12 1.12 2.96 0.35
C ALA A 12 1.06 4.47 0.12
N VAL A 13 2.17 5.17 0.34
CA VAL A 13 2.27 6.62 0.11
C VAL A 13 2.13 6.92 -1.38
N GLY A 14 2.86 6.22 -2.25
CA GLY A 14 2.78 6.43 -3.71
C GLY A 14 1.38 6.17 -4.28
N LEU A 15 0.68 5.15 -3.79
CA LEU A 15 -0.72 4.88 -4.19
C LEU A 15 -1.68 5.97 -3.73
N TYR A 16 -1.53 6.46 -2.49
CA TYR A 16 -2.37 7.53 -1.96
C TYR A 16 -2.10 8.87 -2.65
N GLU A 17 -0.85 9.18 -2.98
CA GLU A 17 -0.50 10.38 -3.75
C GLU A 17 -1.05 10.32 -5.19
N SER A 18 -1.02 9.14 -5.83
CA SER A 18 -1.63 8.95 -7.15
C SER A 18 -3.15 8.96 -7.12
N ARG A 19 -3.76 8.60 -5.98
CA ARG A 19 -5.21 8.51 -5.80
C ARG A 19 -5.58 9.00 -4.40
N PRO A 20 -5.62 10.32 -4.18
CA PRO A 20 -5.95 10.87 -2.86
C PRO A 20 -7.38 10.54 -2.41
N GLU A 21 -8.25 10.10 -3.33
CA GLU A 21 -9.61 9.62 -3.06
C GLU A 21 -9.66 8.14 -2.64
N ALA A 22 -8.56 7.40 -2.78
CA ALA A 22 -8.51 5.99 -2.41
C ALA A 22 -8.50 5.84 -0.88
N THR A 23 -9.44 5.07 -0.36
CA THR A 23 -9.45 4.76 1.07
C THR A 23 -8.25 3.90 1.46
N ILE A 24 -7.75 4.04 2.70
CA ILE A 24 -6.65 3.23 3.25
C ILE A 24 -6.91 1.72 3.08
N ARG A 25 -8.18 1.29 3.11
CA ARG A 25 -8.57 -0.11 2.89
C ARG A 25 -8.38 -0.54 1.44
N SER A 26 -8.68 0.32 0.47
CA SER A 26 -8.40 0.09 -0.95
C SER A 26 -6.90 0.04 -1.20
N VAL A 27 -6.15 1.01 -0.67
CA VAL A 27 -4.68 1.02 -0.76
C VAL A 27 -4.08 -0.24 -0.16
N ALA A 28 -4.54 -0.67 1.02
CA ALA A 28 -4.09 -1.92 1.62
C ALA A 28 -4.47 -3.15 0.78
N ALA A 29 -5.63 -3.17 0.13
CA ALA A 29 -6.03 -4.25 -0.76
C ALA A 29 -5.16 -4.30 -2.04
N ASP A 30 -4.88 -3.15 -2.65
CA ASP A 30 -3.99 -3.03 -3.81
C ASP A 30 -2.57 -3.50 -3.46
N LEU A 31 -2.04 -3.09 -2.31
CA LEU A 31 -0.73 -3.52 -1.81
C LEU A 31 -0.69 -5.01 -1.48
N GLN A 32 -1.78 -5.54 -0.91
CA GLN A 32 -1.89 -6.95 -0.56
C GLN A 32 -2.02 -7.84 -1.81
N GLN A 33 -2.59 -7.33 -2.91
CA GLN A 33 -2.62 -8.01 -4.21
C GLN A 33 -1.28 -7.91 -4.96
N GLY A 34 -0.54 -6.82 -4.79
CA GLY A 34 0.78 -6.61 -5.40
C GLY A 34 1.93 -7.40 -4.75
N PHE A 35 1.87 -7.68 -3.44
CA PHE A 35 2.94 -8.40 -2.72
C PHE A 35 3.05 -9.90 -3.04
N GLY A 36 2.20 -10.43 -3.92
CA GLY A 36 2.20 -11.84 -4.37
C GLY A 36 2.70 -12.07 -5.80
N LYS A 37 3.24 -11.03 -6.46
CA LYS A 37 3.77 -11.10 -7.83
C LYS A 37 5.09 -10.34 -7.95
N ALA A 38 6.14 -10.86 -7.32
CA ALA A 38 7.54 -10.72 -7.73
C ALA A 38 8.38 -11.76 -6.99
#